data_AF-A0A4U9HCE2-F1
#
_entry.id   AF-A0A4U9HCE2-F1
#
_cell.length_a   1.000
_cell.length_b   1.000
_cell.length_c   1.000
_cell.angle_alpha   90.00
_cell.angle_beta   90.00
_cell.angle_gamma   90.00
#
_symmetry.space_group_name_H-M   'P 1'
#
loop_
_entity.id
_entity.type
_entity.pdbx_description
1 polymer ?
#
loop_
_entity_poly.entity_id
_entity_poly.type
_entity_poly.pdbx_seq_one_letter_code
_entity_poly.pdbx_strand_id
1 'polypeptide(L)'
;MSHRTQRLLHRLAPWILPIALLVFWQIAVEAGWLSSRILPAPSAVATAFWTLTQSGELWQHLTISSWRALIGFGIGGSLGLLLGLISGLSRWGERLLDSSVQMLRNIPHLALIPLVILWFGIDESAKIFLVALGTLFPIYLNTYHGIKNIDRGCWKWRAAMA
;
A
#
# COMPACT_ATOMS: atom_id res chain seq x y z
N MET A 1 -17.98 36.12 21.61
CA MET A 1 -17.99 34.65 21.37
C MET A 1 -16.93 34.00 22.25
N SER A 2 -17.30 33.05 23.11
CA SER A 2 -16.38 32.47 24.09
C SER A 2 -15.18 31.80 23.42
N HIS A 3 -13.96 31.92 23.99
CA HIS A 3 -12.75 31.23 23.51
C HIS A 3 -12.92 29.70 23.35
N ARG A 4 -13.94 29.11 23.99
CA ARG A 4 -14.33 27.70 23.86
C ARG A 4 -14.99 27.41 22.50
N THR A 5 -15.85 28.30 22.04
CA THR A 5 -16.58 28.19 20.76
C THR A 5 -15.63 28.28 19.57
N GLN A 6 -14.62 29.17 19.61
CA GLN A 6 -13.62 29.27 18.54
C GLN A 6 -12.70 28.03 18.44
N ARG A 7 -12.33 27.41 19.56
CA ARG A 7 -11.54 26.15 19.55
C ARG A 7 -12.34 24.97 18.99
N LEU A 8 -13.64 24.88 19.31
CA LEU A 8 -14.51 23.85 18.76
C LEU A 8 -14.72 24.03 17.25
N LEU A 9 -14.94 25.26 16.80
CA LEU A 9 -15.07 25.57 15.36
C LEU A 9 -13.80 25.22 14.58
N HIS A 10 -12.60 25.54 15.09
CA HIS A 10 -11.35 25.17 14.43
C HIS A 10 -11.12 23.65 14.37
N ARG A 11 -11.61 22.89 15.35
CA ARG A 11 -11.53 21.42 15.35
C ARG A 11 -12.57 20.76 14.44
N LEU A 12 -13.73 21.40 14.25
CA LEU A 12 -14.82 20.88 13.43
C LEU A 12 -14.73 21.32 11.96
N ALA A 13 -14.06 22.44 11.67
CA ALA A 13 -13.87 22.96 10.32
C ALA A 13 -13.36 21.92 9.29
N PRO A 14 -12.40 21.04 9.62
CA PRO A 14 -11.92 20.02 8.66
C PRO A 14 -12.97 18.97 8.30
N TRP A 15 -13.98 18.76 9.15
CA TRP A 15 -15.01 17.74 8.97
C TRP A 15 -16.18 18.22 8.11
N ILE A 16 -16.34 19.54 7.93
CA ILE A 16 -17.44 20.11 7.16
C ILE A 16 -17.39 19.63 5.70
N LEU A 17 -16.22 19.69 5.08
CA LEU A 17 -16.03 19.29 3.68
C LEU A 17 -16.36 17.80 3.43
N PRO A 18 -15.77 16.82 4.16
CA PRO A 18 -16.07 15.41 3.93
C PRO A 18 -17.53 15.06 4.26
N ILE A 19 -18.13 15.65 5.30
CA ILE A 19 -19.54 15.41 5.64
C ILE A 19 -20.45 15.97 4.55
N ALA A 20 -20.20 17.20 4.09
CA ALA A 20 -20.97 17.80 3.00
C ALA A 20 -20.88 16.95 1.72
N LEU A 21 -19.69 16.41 1.41
CA LEU A 21 -19.50 15.51 0.29
C LEU A 21 -20.31 14.21 0.44
N LEU A 22 -20.30 13.59 1.62
CA LEU A 22 -21.09 12.37 1.89
C LEU A 22 -22.58 12.62 1.75
N VAL A 23 -23.08 13.73 2.29
CA VAL A 23 -24.50 14.11 2.20
C VAL A 23 -24.88 14.39 0.75
N PHE A 24 -24.08 15.18 0.03
CA PHE A 24 -24.30 15.44 -1.39
C PHE A 24 -24.29 14.15 -2.21
N TRP A 25 -23.36 13.24 -1.94
CA TRP A 25 -23.28 11.94 -2.60
C TRP A 25 -24.52 11.07 -2.33
N GLN A 26 -24.96 10.97 -1.08
CA GLN A 26 -26.20 10.27 -0.72
C GLN A 26 -27.39 10.83 -1.51
N ILE A 27 -27.56 12.15 -1.50
CA ILE A 27 -28.66 12.83 -2.21
C ILE A 27 -28.55 12.60 -3.72
N ALA A 28 -27.35 12.69 -4.29
CA ALA A 28 -27.17 12.55 -5.73
C ALA A 28 -27.50 11.12 -6.23
N VAL A 29 -27.26 10.09 -5.41
CA VAL A 29 -27.67 8.71 -5.73
C VAL A 29 -29.17 8.52 -5.54
N GLU A 30 -29.75 8.99 -4.42
CA GLU A 30 -31.19 8.87 -4.15
C GLU A 30 -32.06 9.67 -5.13
N ALA A 31 -31.59 10.85 -5.56
CA ALA A 31 -32.24 11.68 -6.57
C ALA A 31 -32.08 11.13 -8.00
N GLY A 32 -31.34 10.03 -8.19
CA GLY A 32 -31.14 9.39 -9.48
C GLY A 32 -30.15 10.11 -10.41
N TRP A 33 -29.43 11.12 -9.92
CA TRP A 33 -28.36 11.80 -10.69
C TRP A 33 -27.15 10.89 -10.89
N LEU A 34 -26.91 9.96 -9.96
CA LEU A 34 -25.91 8.90 -10.08
C LEU A 34 -26.57 7.53 -10.05
N SER A 35 -26.11 6.65 -10.95
CA SER A 35 -26.55 5.25 -10.98
C SER A 35 -26.01 4.50 -9.76
N SER A 36 -26.94 3.95 -8.96
CA SER A 36 -26.64 3.09 -7.81
C SER A 36 -25.87 1.81 -8.17
N ARG A 37 -25.84 1.43 -9.45
CA ARG A 37 -25.07 0.28 -9.96
C ARG A 37 -23.58 0.58 -10.10
N ILE A 38 -23.22 1.83 -10.39
CA ILE A 38 -21.81 2.26 -10.52
C ILE A 38 -21.31 2.78 -9.18
N LEU A 39 -22.13 3.58 -8.49
CA LEU A 39 -21.77 4.21 -7.24
C LEU A 39 -22.91 4.02 -6.22
N PRO A 40 -22.86 2.97 -5.38
CA PRO A 40 -23.89 2.72 -4.37
C PRO A 40 -23.92 3.87 -3.35
N ALA A 41 -25.12 4.17 -2.83
CA ALA A 41 -25.27 5.20 -1.81
C ALA A 41 -24.46 4.85 -0.54
N PRO A 42 -23.91 5.84 0.18
CA PRO A 42 -23.23 5.62 1.46
C PRO A 42 -24.03 4.75 2.45
N SER A 43 -25.35 4.94 2.53
CA SER A 43 -26.22 4.11 3.37
C SER A 43 -26.21 2.63 2.97
N ALA A 44 -26.27 2.34 1.66
CA ALA A 44 -26.23 0.98 1.14
C ALA A 44 -24.89 0.29 1.44
N VAL A 45 -23.78 1.04 1.41
CA VAL A 45 -22.46 0.54 1.82
C VAL A 45 -22.46 0.15 3.30
N ALA A 46 -23.04 0.98 4.18
CA ALA A 46 -23.15 0.70 5.61
C ALA A 46 -24.02 -0.54 5.89
N THR A 47 -25.16 -0.68 5.19
CA THR A 47 -26.01 -1.86 5.30
C THR A 47 -25.29 -3.13 4.83
N ALA A 48 -24.65 -3.08 3.65
CA ALA A 48 -23.89 -4.21 3.12
C ALA A 48 -22.76 -4.63 4.07
N PHE A 49 -22.03 -3.66 4.65
CA PHE A 49 -21.00 -3.93 5.65
C PHE A 49 -21.57 -4.70 6.85
N TRP A 50 -22.70 -4.24 7.40
CA TRP A 50 -23.33 -4.90 8.55
C TRP A 50 -23.82 -6.31 8.21
N THR A 51 -24.49 -6.48 7.07
CA THR A 51 -24.99 -7.78 6.59
C THR A 51 -23.85 -8.77 6.38
N LEU A 52 -22.76 -8.37 5.71
CA LEU A 52 -21.60 -9.22 5.46
C LEU A 52 -20.80 -9.53 6.74
N THR A 53 -20.82 -8.62 7.71
CA THR A 53 -20.20 -8.84 9.02
C THR A 53 -20.99 -9.90 9.79
N GLN A 54 -22.32 -9.82 9.79
CA GLN A 54 -23.19 -10.78 10.46
C GLN A 54 -23.19 -12.16 9.78
N SER A 55 -23.12 -12.22 8.45
CA SER A 55 -23.04 -13.49 7.71
C SER A 55 -21.69 -14.21 7.86
N GLY A 56 -20.64 -13.49 8.30
CA GLY A 56 -19.29 -14.02 8.41
C GLY A 56 -18.50 -14.03 7.09
N GLU A 57 -19.14 -13.76 5.95
CA GLU A 57 -18.46 -13.68 4.65
C GLU A 57 -17.40 -12.58 4.62
N LEU A 58 -17.66 -11.44 5.28
CA LEU A 58 -16.68 -10.36 5.37
C LEU A 58 -15.36 -10.88 5.96
N TRP A 59 -15.44 -11.62 7.07
CA TRP A 59 -14.29 -12.18 7.75
C TRP A 59 -13.57 -13.23 6.91
N GLN A 60 -14.31 -14.06 6.18
CA GLN A 60 -13.73 -15.04 5.27
C GLN A 60 -12.92 -14.37 4.15
N HIS A 61 -13.50 -13.38 3.47
CA HIS A 61 -12.83 -12.64 2.39
C HIS A 61 -11.64 -11.82 2.91
N LEU A 62 -11.78 -11.18 4.08
CA LEU A 62 -10.68 -10.48 4.74
C LEU A 62 -9.54 -11.42 5.09
N THR A 63 -9.84 -12.60 5.63
CA THR A 63 -8.81 -13.57 6.05
C THR A 63 -8.05 -14.10 4.84
N ILE A 64 -8.75 -14.51 3.77
CA ILE A 64 -8.10 -15.03 2.56
C ILE A 64 -7.21 -13.96 1.90
N SER A 65 -7.72 -12.73 1.77
CA SER A 65 -6.96 -11.63 1.19
C SER A 65 -5.75 -11.24 2.04
N SER A 66 -5.93 -11.17 3.36
CA SER A 66 -4.87 -10.83 4.31
C SER A 66 -3.80 -11.92 4.37
N TRP A 67 -4.19 -13.20 4.37
CA TRP A 67 -3.26 -14.33 4.37
C TRP A 67 -2.34 -14.31 3.17
N ARG A 68 -2.89 -14.12 1.96
CA ARG A 68 -2.10 -13.94 0.74
C ARG A 68 -1.16 -12.76 0.83
N ALA A 69 -1.66 -11.62 1.34
CA ALA A 69 -0.86 -10.41 1.50
C ALA A 69 0.32 -10.66 2.45
N LEU A 70 0.08 -11.33 3.58
CA LEU A 70 1.09 -11.64 4.58
C LEU A 70 2.15 -12.62 4.07
N ILE A 71 1.75 -13.72 3.40
CA ILE A 71 2.72 -14.65 2.82
C ILE A 71 3.53 -13.97 1.73
N GLY A 72 2.87 -13.29 0.79
CA GLY A 72 3.55 -12.61 -0.31
C GLY A 72 4.51 -11.55 0.23
N PHE A 73 4.08 -10.74 1.21
CA PHE A 73 4.92 -9.78 1.89
C PHE A 73 6.07 -10.43 2.66
N GLY A 74 5.85 -11.55 3.34
CA GLY A 74 6.90 -12.28 4.04
C GLY A 74 8.00 -12.78 3.10
N ILE A 75 7.63 -13.34 1.95
CA ILE A 75 8.57 -13.83 0.93
C ILE A 75 9.26 -12.65 0.24
N GLY A 76 8.48 -11.74 -0.35
CA GLY A 76 9.01 -10.60 -1.11
C GLY A 76 9.79 -9.65 -0.23
N GLY A 77 9.31 -9.39 0.98
CA GLY A 77 9.95 -8.50 1.94
C GLY A 77 11.22 -9.06 2.55
N SER A 78 11.28 -10.35 2.88
CA SER A 78 12.54 -10.96 3.32
C SER A 78 13.60 -10.92 2.23
N LEU A 79 13.26 -11.27 0.99
CA LEU A 79 14.16 -11.18 -0.15
C LEU A 79 14.59 -9.74 -0.43
N GLY A 80 13.65 -8.79 -0.46
CA GLY A 80 13.93 -7.37 -0.67
C GLY A 80 14.85 -6.80 0.40
N LEU A 81 14.60 -7.15 1.67
CA LEU A 81 15.44 -6.72 2.80
C LEU A 81 16.85 -7.30 2.70
N LEU A 82 17.00 -8.60 2.42
CA LEU A 82 18.30 -9.24 2.24
C LEU A 82 19.10 -8.60 1.09
N LEU A 83 18.47 -8.45 -0.08
CA LEU A 83 19.10 -7.82 -1.25
C LEU A 83 19.45 -6.36 -0.99
N GLY A 84 18.57 -5.63 -0.29
CA GLY A 84 18.78 -4.23 0.08
C GLY A 84 19.93 -4.06 1.07
N LEU A 85 20.07 -4.97 2.03
CA LEU A 85 21.21 -5.02 2.95
C LEU A 85 22.52 -5.30 2.20
N ILE A 86 22.53 -6.33 1.33
CA ILE A 86 23.70 -6.67 0.53
C ILE A 86 24.13 -5.48 -0.34
N SER A 87 23.18 -4.81 -0.99
CA SER A 87 23.46 -3.66 -1.87
C SER A 87 23.84 -2.40 -1.09
N GLY A 88 23.26 -2.19 0.08
CA GLY A 88 23.54 -1.02 0.92
C GLY A 88 24.91 -1.08 1.58
N LEU A 89 25.33 -2.28 2.00
CA LEU A 89 26.58 -2.51 2.74
C LEU A 89 27.77 -2.87 1.84
N SER A 90 27.55 -3.44 0.64
CA SER A 90 28.63 -3.86 -0.27
C SER A 90 28.69 -3.01 -1.54
N ARG A 91 29.88 -2.52 -1.88
CA ARG A 91 30.14 -1.80 -3.15
C ARG A 91 29.92 -2.67 -4.39
N TRP A 92 30.15 -3.99 -4.28
CA TRP A 92 29.88 -4.94 -5.36
C TRP A 92 28.39 -5.23 -5.48
N GLY A 93 27.70 -5.37 -4.35
CA GLY A 93 26.24 -5.52 -4.32
C GLY A 93 25.55 -4.32 -4.96
N GLU A 94 25.95 -3.10 -4.59
CA GLU A 94 25.49 -1.86 -5.21
C GLU A 94 25.66 -1.87 -6.74
N ARG A 95 26.86 -2.18 -7.25
CA ARG A 95 27.13 -2.15 -8.70
C ARG A 95 26.35 -3.21 -9.49
N LEU A 96 26.16 -4.41 -8.93
CA LEU A 96 25.52 -5.53 -9.64
C LEU A 96 24.00 -5.51 -9.50
N LEU A 97 23.50 -5.25 -8.30
CA LEU A 97 22.08 -5.39 -7.98
C LEU A 97 21.30 -4.09 -8.22
N ASP A 98 21.86 -2.92 -7.92
CA ASP A 98 21.10 -1.65 -8.02
C ASP A 98 20.66 -1.39 -9.46
N SER A 99 21.57 -1.52 -10.43
CA SER A 99 21.23 -1.36 -11.86
C SER A 99 20.17 -2.36 -12.30
N SER A 100 20.31 -3.64 -11.91
CA SER A 100 19.38 -4.71 -12.27
C SER A 100 17.99 -4.47 -11.68
N VAL A 101 17.93 -4.05 -10.41
CA VAL A 101 16.69 -3.74 -9.70
C VAL A 101 16.01 -2.51 -10.29
N GLN A 102 16.76 -1.45 -10.61
CA GLN A 102 16.21 -0.27 -11.25
C GLN A 102 15.60 -0.57 -12.62
N MET A 103 16.24 -1.44 -13.41
CA MET A 103 15.68 -1.90 -14.68
C MET A 103 14.40 -2.71 -14.48
N LEU A 104 14.41 -3.70 -13.57
CA LEU A 104 13.25 -4.55 -13.30
C LEU A 104 12.06 -3.75 -12.77
N ARG A 105 12.30 -2.73 -11.94
CA ARG A 105 11.23 -1.87 -11.39
C ARG A 105 10.46 -1.12 -12.46
N ASN A 106 11.09 -0.81 -13.60
CA ASN A 106 10.41 -0.12 -14.69
C ASN A 106 9.39 -1.02 -15.41
N ILE A 107 9.46 -2.34 -15.21
CA ILE A 107 8.47 -3.27 -15.72
C ILE A 107 7.23 -3.20 -14.82
N PRO A 108 6.07 -2.76 -15.33
CA PRO A 108 4.87 -2.72 -14.52
C PRO A 108 4.47 -4.15 -14.12
N HIS A 109 4.25 -4.38 -12.82
CA HIS A 109 3.87 -5.71 -12.31
C HIS A 109 2.63 -6.28 -13.00
N LEU A 110 1.71 -5.42 -13.45
CA LEU A 110 0.52 -5.82 -14.21
C LEU A 110 0.86 -6.49 -15.55
N ALA A 111 1.97 -6.12 -16.21
CA ALA A 111 2.40 -6.74 -17.46
C ALA A 111 2.94 -8.17 -17.27
N LEU A 112 3.28 -8.55 -16.03
CA LEU A 112 3.77 -9.89 -15.71
C LEU A 112 2.63 -10.89 -15.47
N ILE A 113 1.38 -10.42 -15.31
CA ILE A 113 0.22 -11.28 -15.04
C ILE A 113 0.11 -12.43 -16.06
N PRO A 114 0.18 -12.22 -17.39
CA PRO A 114 0.03 -13.31 -18.34
C PRO A 114 1.13 -14.36 -18.24
N LEU A 115 2.38 -13.94 -18.00
CA LEU A 115 3.52 -14.84 -17.83
C LEU A 115 3.39 -15.68 -16.57
N VAL A 116 3.00 -15.05 -15.46
CA VAL A 116 2.77 -15.74 -14.19
C VAL A 116 1.62 -16.73 -14.31
N ILE A 117 0.55 -16.38 -15.02
CA ILE A 117 -0.55 -17.31 -15.30
C ILE A 117 -0.07 -18.49 -16.14
N LEU A 118 0.80 -18.27 -17.13
CA LEU A 118 1.33 -19.34 -17.96
C LEU A 118 2.23 -20.30 -17.17
N TRP A 119 3.01 -19.80 -16.21
CA TRP A 119 3.89 -20.63 -15.38
C TRP A 119 3.19 -21.33 -14.22
N PHE A 120 2.34 -20.59 -13.50
CA PHE A 120 1.76 -21.03 -12.23
C PHE A 120 0.26 -21.34 -12.33
N GLY A 121 -0.39 -21.06 -13.46
CA GLY A 121 -1.84 -21.15 -13.61
C GLY A 121 -2.59 -19.97 -13.00
N ILE A 122 -3.90 -20.11 -12.84
CA ILE A 122 -4.80 -19.09 -12.26
C ILE A 122 -4.99 -19.34 -10.74
N ASP A 123 -4.06 -20.09 -10.14
CA ASP A 123 -4.15 -20.53 -8.75
C ASP A 123 -3.68 -19.46 -7.75
N GLU A 124 -3.79 -19.80 -6.46
CA GLU A 124 -3.40 -18.91 -5.37
C GLU A 124 -1.90 -18.60 -5.35
N SER A 125 -1.08 -19.53 -5.85
CA SER A 125 0.37 -19.38 -6.02
C SER A 125 0.72 -18.18 -6.91
N ALA A 126 0.02 -18.01 -8.03
CA ALA A 126 0.21 -16.88 -8.94
C ALA A 126 -0.05 -15.54 -8.26
N LYS A 127 -1.12 -15.45 -7.47
CA LYS A 127 -1.48 -14.24 -6.71
C LYS A 127 -0.41 -13.91 -5.65
N ILE A 128 0.05 -14.93 -4.91
CA ILE A 128 1.09 -14.76 -3.89
C ILE A 128 2.41 -14.33 -4.53
N PHE A 129 2.79 -14.92 -5.66
CA PHE A 129 3.99 -14.55 -6.41
C PHE A 129 3.97 -13.08 -6.83
N LEU A 130 2.86 -12.60 -7.39
CA LEU A 130 2.70 -11.19 -7.78
C LEU A 130 2.80 -10.25 -6.57
N VAL A 131 2.22 -10.61 -5.42
CA VAL A 131 2.35 -9.82 -4.18
C VAL A 131 3.80 -9.81 -3.70
N ALA A 132 4.49 -10.95 -3.73
CA ALA A 132 5.90 -11.03 -3.34
C ALA A 132 6.78 -10.16 -4.24
N LEU A 133 6.58 -10.22 -5.55
CA LEU A 133 7.30 -9.39 -6.50
C LEU A 133 6.97 -7.90 -6.33
N GLY A 134 5.70 -7.57 -6.04
CA GLY A 134 5.25 -6.21 -5.76
C GLY A 134 5.87 -5.60 -4.50
N THR A 135 6.07 -6.41 -3.46
CA THR A 135 6.63 -5.96 -2.17
C THR A 135 8.16 -5.97 -2.15
N LEU A 136 8.81 -6.82 -2.96
CA LEU A 136 10.27 -6.93 -3.02
C LEU A 136 10.95 -5.60 -3.35
N PHE A 137 10.52 -4.90 -4.42
CA PHE A 137 11.22 -3.70 -4.89
C PHE A 137 11.13 -2.51 -3.93
N PRO A 138 9.95 -2.12 -3.39
CA PRO A 138 9.87 -1.04 -2.41
C PRO A 138 10.68 -1.34 -1.16
N ILE A 139 10.67 -2.60 -0.68
CA ILE A 139 11.41 -2.99 0.52
C ILE A 139 12.93 -2.96 0.27
N TYR A 140 13.38 -3.47 -0.88
CA TYR A 140 14.77 -3.32 -1.33
C TYR A 140 15.21 -1.85 -1.32
N LEU A 141 14.45 -0.98 -2.00
CA LEU A 141 14.81 0.43 -2.15
C LEU A 141 14.80 1.18 -0.83
N ASN A 142 13.78 0.97 0.00
CA ASN A 142 13.69 1.60 1.32
C ASN A 142 14.85 1.16 2.22
N THR A 143 15.23 -0.13 2.16
CA THR A 143 16.37 -0.67 2.92
C THR A 143 17.68 -0.07 2.42
N TYR A 144 17.92 -0.11 1.11
CA TYR A 144 19.12 0.42 0.48
C TYR A 144 19.31 1.92 0.76
N HIS A 145 18.28 2.73 0.51
CA HIS A 145 18.33 4.16 0.76
C HIS A 145 18.42 4.49 2.25
N GLY A 146 17.77 3.70 3.11
CA GLY A 146 17.90 3.82 4.56
C GLY A 146 19.35 3.70 5.03
N ILE A 147 20.06 2.67 4.54
CA ILE A 147 21.48 2.44 4.88
C ILE A 147 22.36 3.60 4.37
N LYS A 148 22.20 4.00 3.10
CA LYS A 148 23.02 5.06 2.49
C LYS A 148 22.79 6.44 3.12
N ASN A 149 21.59 6.71 3.60
CA ASN A 149 21.30 7.97 4.29
C ASN A 149 22.01 8.08 5.64
N ILE A 150 22.15 6.96 6.37
CA ILE A 150 22.87 6.92 7.66
C ILE A 150 24.38 7.09 7.45
N ASP A 151 24.97 6.40 6.46
CA ASP A 151 26.41 6.50 6.15
C ASP A 151 26.82 7.93 5.80
N ARG A 152 25.97 8.64 5.04
CA ARG A 152 26.15 10.07 4.71
C ARG A 152 26.10 11.00 5.93
N GLY A 153 25.49 10.60 7.04
CA GLY A 153 25.49 11.38 8.28
C GLY A 153 26.76 11.17 9.10
N CYS A 154 27.24 9.93 9.17
CA CYS A 154 28.38 9.57 10.03
C CYS A 154 29.71 10.20 9.57
N TRP A 155 29.95 10.29 8.25
CA TRP A 155 31.16 10.97 7.75
C TRP A 155 31.16 12.47 8.05
N LYS A 156 29.99 13.14 7.97
CA LYS A 156 29.87 14.57 8.27
C LYS A 156 30.19 14.85 9.74
N TRP A 157 29.72 14.01 10.65
CA TRP A 157 30.01 14.12 12.07
C TRP A 157 31.48 13.85 12.40
N ARG A 158 32.11 12.86 11.74
CA ARG A 158 33.55 12.63 11.89
C ARG A 158 34.40 13.79 11.36
N ALA A 159 33.99 14.44 10.27
CA ALA A 159 34.67 15.61 9.74
C ALA A 159 34.44 16.89 10.56
N ALA A 160 33.32 16.99 11.29
CA ALA A 160 33.04 18.12 12.18
C ALA A 160 33.70 17.99 13.57
N MET A 161 34.14 16.78 13.95
CA MET A 161 34.81 16.49 15.22
C MET A 161 36.34 16.37 15.09
N ALA A 162 36.90 16.56 13.90
CA ALA A 162 38.34 16.56 13.62
C ALA A 162 38.78 17.97 13.21
#